data_AF-A0A2T4A8D5-F1
#
_entry.id   AF-A0A2T4A8D5-F1
#
_cell.length_a   1.000
_cell.length_b   1.000
_cell.length_c   1.000
_cell.angle_alpha   90.00
_cell.angle_beta   90.00
_cell.angle_gamma   90.00
#
_symmetry.space_group_name_H-M   'P 1'
#
loop_
_entity.id
_entity.type
_entity.pdbx_description
1 polymer ?
#
loop_
_entity_poly.entity_id
_entity_poly.type
_entity_poly.pdbx_seq_one_letter_code
_entity_poly.pdbx_strand_id
1 'polypeptide(L)'
;MLEHVRIASDPCPKLVARTICRLSFVSLSESFHAETGEFESQGAELSQYTSVIRSKAGLQPRHSKDERGLRGRELVRSGPRVRNEAGGALTIRPLENHIIKQDSVMGLLSSFASPKNVQVYALPTGWVHLPDKWLFEDGDDDIMKARSRFPDYSFLICNPSGKNILFDAGMPKDFDVIPPLNRSIDHIFEPYVPKDARDLLSEGPISPDSLSAIVLSHIHFDHIGDPSTFPNIPYITGPGTKEAALPAYPTNPNSTMLGSLLDRDNYTELSWTKDRWTELGPFSHVHDFFGDGSFFIVDTPGHLPGHVIGLAQTKPDEWVILGGDCCHHRALLNGSRQVSLTGCPGGTSMHTDTAVAIKSIEKLRELDQDETVFVALSHDASLEGKMPEYPQCLNGWRESAWWDSMRRERMQSTAA
;
A
#
# COMPACT_ATOMS: atom_id res chain seq x y z
N MET A 1 -41.09 -54.39 20.91
CA MET A 1 -40.27 -55.12 19.92
C MET A 1 -39.29 -54.09 19.37
N LEU A 2 -38.01 -54.12 19.77
CA LEU A 2 -36.92 -54.88 19.10
C LEU A 2 -36.86 -54.49 17.60
N GLU A 3 -35.76 -54.05 17.00
CA GLU A 3 -34.35 -54.22 17.36
C GLU A 3 -33.43 -53.41 16.44
N HIS A 4 -32.18 -53.30 16.88
CA HIS A 4 -30.96 -52.75 16.26
C HIS A 4 -30.58 -53.24 14.86
N VAL A 5 -29.86 -52.41 14.10
CA VAL A 5 -28.75 -52.76 13.17
C VAL A 5 -27.90 -51.48 12.92
N ARG A 6 -26.56 -51.40 12.85
CA ARG A 6 -25.37 -52.19 13.25
C ARG A 6 -24.16 -51.23 13.17
N ILE A 7 -23.18 -51.43 14.04
CA ILE A 7 -21.81 -50.90 13.95
C ILE A 7 -20.93 -51.93 13.22
N ALA A 8 -20.03 -51.46 12.35
CA ALA A 8 -18.82 -52.17 11.87
C ALA A 8 -17.79 -51.08 11.49
N SER A 9 -16.79 -50.79 12.32
CA SER A 9 -15.45 -51.41 12.41
C SER A 9 -14.50 -51.04 11.25
N ASP A 10 -13.56 -50.16 11.62
CA ASP A 10 -12.33 -49.61 11.00
C ASP A 10 -11.44 -50.60 10.19
N PRO A 11 -10.55 -50.12 9.28
CA PRO A 11 -9.23 -49.62 9.71
C PRO A 11 -8.61 -48.43 8.93
N CYS A 12 -7.94 -47.55 9.69
CA CYS A 12 -6.95 -46.52 9.28
C CYS A 12 -5.63 -47.18 8.75
N PRO A 13 -4.80 -46.56 7.88
CA PRO A 13 -3.88 -45.50 8.33
C PRO A 13 -3.58 -44.34 7.35
N LYS A 14 -3.58 -43.12 7.89
CA LYS A 14 -2.63 -41.99 7.70
C LYS A 14 -2.37 -41.44 6.27
N LEU A 15 -2.91 -40.23 6.00
CA LEU A 15 -2.10 -39.07 5.61
C LEU A 15 -2.83 -37.78 6.03
N VAL A 16 -2.33 -37.14 7.09
CA VAL A 16 -2.77 -35.82 7.57
C VAL A 16 -1.69 -34.83 7.16
N ALA A 17 -2.02 -33.87 6.31
CA ALA A 17 -1.29 -32.62 6.18
C ALA A 17 -2.32 -31.50 6.13
N ARG A 18 -2.58 -30.93 7.31
CA ARG A 18 -3.43 -29.77 7.53
C ARG A 18 -2.68 -28.51 7.11
N THR A 19 -3.42 -27.65 6.42
CA THR A 19 -3.33 -26.20 6.34
C THR A 19 -2.51 -25.55 7.47
N ILE A 20 -1.42 -24.88 7.11
CA ILE A 20 -0.75 -23.88 7.95
C ILE A 20 -0.53 -22.66 7.05
N CYS A 21 -1.37 -21.65 7.22
CA CYS A 21 -1.08 -20.26 6.88
C CYS A 21 -2.02 -19.41 7.75
N ARG A 22 -1.57 -19.08 8.95
CA ARG A 22 -2.14 -18.05 9.84
C ARG A 22 -1.24 -17.99 11.06
N LEU A 23 -0.58 -16.85 11.24
CA LEU A 23 -0.22 -16.19 12.50
C LEU A 23 0.88 -15.16 12.22
N SER A 24 0.47 -13.96 11.83
CA SER A 24 1.16 -12.71 12.15
C SER A 24 0.05 -11.78 12.66
N PHE A 25 0.26 -11.15 13.82
CA PHE A 25 -0.73 -10.53 14.73
C PHE A 25 -1.34 -11.43 15.82
N VAL A 26 -0.50 -12.05 16.66
CA VAL A 26 -0.77 -12.19 18.11
C VAL A 26 0.57 -12.26 18.85
N SER A 27 0.77 -11.34 19.80
CA SER A 27 1.48 -11.51 21.09
C SER A 27 2.40 -10.33 21.41
N LEU A 28 1.87 -9.38 22.16
CA LEU A 28 2.58 -8.66 23.23
C LEU A 28 1.52 -8.09 24.19
N SER A 29 0.86 -8.97 24.96
CA SER A 29 0.10 -8.55 26.15
C SER A 29 -0.18 -9.72 27.10
N GLU A 30 0.87 -10.28 27.69
CA GLU A 30 0.79 -10.98 28.99
C GLU A 30 2.07 -10.58 29.73
N SER A 31 2.04 -9.63 30.66
CA SER A 31 1.68 -9.88 32.06
C SER A 31 1.67 -8.55 32.80
N PHE A 32 0.59 -8.19 33.49
CA PHE A 32 0.59 -7.58 34.83
C PHE A 32 -0.87 -7.42 35.25
N HIS A 33 -1.35 -8.36 36.07
CA HIS A 33 -2.55 -8.16 36.87
C HIS A 33 -2.21 -7.24 38.05
N ALA A 34 -3.07 -6.26 38.25
CA ALA A 34 -3.05 -5.37 39.39
C ALA A 34 -3.50 -6.12 40.66
N GLU A 35 -2.70 -6.03 41.72
CA GLU A 35 -3.19 -6.11 43.09
C GLU A 35 -3.09 -4.73 43.74
N THR A 36 -4.20 -4.33 44.33
CA THR A 36 -4.39 -3.09 45.08
C THR A 36 -3.59 -3.09 46.39
N GLY A 37 -2.88 -2.01 46.66
CA GLY A 37 -2.30 -1.72 47.98
C GLY A 37 -1.68 -0.34 48.03
N GLU A 38 -2.28 0.54 48.83
CA GLU A 38 -1.74 1.87 49.19
C GLU A 38 -0.36 1.75 49.84
N PHE A 39 0.58 2.66 49.53
CA PHE A 39 1.37 3.44 50.51
C PHE A 39 2.27 4.46 49.81
N GLU A 40 2.39 5.63 50.43
CA GLU A 40 3.15 6.81 49.99
C GLU A 40 4.69 6.67 50.09
N SER A 41 5.35 7.51 49.29
CA SER A 41 6.55 8.31 49.61
C SER A 41 7.96 7.80 49.22
N GLN A 42 8.68 8.74 48.58
CA GLN A 42 10.14 8.99 48.55
C GLN A 42 11.10 8.05 47.79
N GLY A 43 11.71 8.62 46.73
CA GLY A 43 13.15 8.92 46.72
C GLY A 43 14.19 7.82 46.42
N ALA A 44 14.77 7.93 45.22
CA ALA A 44 16.19 7.72 44.88
C ALA A 44 16.81 6.30 44.74
N GLU A 45 17.62 6.21 43.68
CA GLU A 45 18.83 5.39 43.44
C GLU A 45 18.76 3.89 43.03
N LEU A 46 19.12 3.68 41.75
CA LEU A 46 20.30 2.96 41.25
C LEU A 46 20.54 1.47 41.60
N SER A 47 20.56 0.71 40.49
CA SER A 47 21.46 -0.40 40.16
C SER A 47 21.15 -1.79 40.70
N GLN A 48 21.51 -2.77 39.87
CA GLN A 48 21.50 -4.23 40.06
C GLN A 48 20.19 -4.92 39.63
N TYR A 49 20.28 -5.66 38.52
CA TYR A 49 20.06 -7.11 38.45
C TYR A 49 19.86 -7.54 36.97
N THR A 50 20.97 -7.86 36.30
CA THR A 50 20.98 -8.67 35.08
C THR A 50 21.64 -10.01 35.40
N SER A 51 20.86 -11.08 35.54
CA SER A 51 21.34 -12.46 35.38
C SER A 51 20.17 -13.45 35.30
N VAL A 52 20.38 -14.57 34.59
CA VAL A 52 19.49 -15.74 34.38
C VAL A 52 18.60 -15.50 33.14
N ILE A 53 18.88 -16.02 31.94
CA ILE A 53 19.05 -17.43 31.54
C ILE A 53 20.01 -17.53 30.33
N ARG A 54 21.16 -18.21 30.50
CA ARG A 54 21.87 -18.91 29.42
C ARG A 54 22.50 -20.18 30.01
N SER A 55 21.88 -21.32 29.78
CA SER A 55 22.54 -22.62 29.88
C SER A 55 21.99 -23.57 28.82
N LYS A 56 22.80 -23.82 27.78
CA LYS A 56 23.06 -25.13 27.13
C LYS A 56 23.49 -24.93 25.68
N ALA A 57 24.79 -24.73 25.50
CA ALA A 57 25.59 -25.38 24.46
C ALA A 57 27.03 -24.97 24.76
N GLY A 58 27.73 -25.83 25.51
CA GLY A 58 29.09 -25.56 25.93
C GLY A 58 30.06 -25.57 24.76
N LEU A 59 31.08 -24.72 24.85
CA LEU A 59 32.47 -24.97 24.49
C LEU A 59 33.28 -23.76 25.02
N GLN A 60 34.27 -24.03 25.87
CA GLN A 60 35.09 -23.00 26.50
C GLN A 60 36.18 -22.46 25.55
N PRO A 61 36.62 -21.19 25.73
CA PRO A 61 37.71 -20.61 24.96
C PRO A 61 39.07 -20.85 25.63
N ARG A 62 40.13 -21.04 24.83
CA ARG A 62 41.52 -20.89 25.29
C ARG A 62 42.09 -19.57 24.77
N HIS A 63 42.63 -18.78 25.71
CA HIS A 63 43.45 -17.61 25.47
C HIS A 63 44.91 -18.00 25.17
N SER A 64 45.56 -17.25 24.29
CA SER A 64 46.92 -16.74 24.53
C SER A 64 47.23 -15.55 23.62
N LYS A 65 47.75 -14.49 24.23
CA LYS A 65 48.35 -13.30 23.61
C LYS A 65 49.71 -13.65 22.99
N ASP A 66 50.12 -12.99 21.92
CA ASP A 66 51.40 -12.25 21.91
C ASP A 66 51.57 -11.34 20.68
N GLU A 67 52.34 -10.26 20.89
CA GLU A 67 52.62 -9.14 19.98
C GLU A 67 53.84 -9.34 19.06
N ARG A 68 53.93 -8.42 18.07
CA ARG A 68 55.11 -7.92 17.31
C ARG A 68 55.36 -8.49 15.91
N GLY A 69 55.44 -7.56 14.96
CA GLY A 69 55.52 -7.83 13.53
C GLY A 69 56.92 -7.96 12.93
N LEU A 70 56.95 -8.13 11.61
CA LEU A 70 57.95 -7.65 10.65
C LEU A 70 57.58 -8.16 9.23
N ARG A 71 58.19 -7.50 8.25
CA ARG A 71 57.90 -7.45 6.81
C ARG A 71 58.05 -8.79 6.06
N GLY A 72 57.26 -8.93 5.00
CA GLY A 72 57.77 -9.26 3.66
C GLY A 72 57.59 -10.69 3.13
N ARG A 73 57.20 -10.74 1.84
CA ARG A 73 57.32 -11.82 0.84
C ARG A 73 56.15 -12.77 0.65
N GLU A 74 55.43 -12.45 -0.43
CA GLU A 74 54.89 -13.33 -1.47
C GLU A 74 55.46 -14.76 -1.49
N LEU A 75 54.57 -15.75 -1.39
CA LEU A 75 54.80 -17.12 -1.85
C LEU A 75 53.46 -17.83 -2.11
N VAL A 76 53.19 -17.99 -3.39
CA VAL A 76 52.19 -18.88 -3.97
C VAL A 76 52.49 -20.33 -3.57
N ARG A 77 51.49 -21.09 -3.10
CA ARG A 77 51.43 -22.57 -3.21
C ARG A 77 50.03 -23.14 -2.92
N SER A 78 49.40 -23.55 -4.02
CA SER A 78 48.49 -24.69 -4.27
C SER A 78 47.91 -25.52 -3.10
N GLY A 79 46.57 -25.59 -3.06
CA GLY A 79 45.78 -26.68 -2.46
C GLY A 79 45.26 -27.68 -3.52
N PRO A 80 44.72 -28.86 -3.11
CA PRO A 80 44.64 -30.06 -3.95
C PRO A 80 43.43 -30.10 -4.89
N ARG A 81 43.61 -30.81 -6.01
CA ARG A 81 42.60 -31.12 -7.03
C ARG A 81 41.81 -32.38 -6.66
N VAL A 82 40.47 -32.31 -6.78
CA VAL A 82 39.61 -33.46 -7.07
C VAL A 82 38.77 -33.08 -8.29
N ARG A 83 38.79 -33.95 -9.30
CA ARG A 83 38.06 -33.82 -10.57
C ARG A 83 36.64 -34.37 -10.41
N ASN A 84 35.68 -33.75 -11.07
CA ASN A 84 34.51 -34.43 -11.62
C ASN A 84 34.33 -33.99 -13.08
N GLU A 85 34.05 -34.97 -13.93
CA GLU A 85 33.87 -34.85 -15.36
C GLU A 85 32.39 -34.60 -15.68
N ALA A 86 32.09 -33.46 -16.30
CA ALA A 86 31.04 -33.25 -17.30
C ALA A 86 31.14 -31.79 -17.76
N GLY A 87 31.55 -31.59 -19.00
CA GLY A 87 31.87 -30.28 -19.57
C GLY A 87 30.64 -29.38 -19.75
N GLY A 88 30.76 -28.15 -19.24
CA GLY A 88 29.83 -27.04 -19.48
C GLY A 88 30.22 -25.89 -18.57
N ALA A 89 31.06 -24.96 -19.04
CA ALA A 89 31.43 -23.79 -18.27
C ALA A 89 30.21 -22.88 -18.09
N LEU A 90 29.64 -22.85 -16.88
CA LEU A 90 28.62 -21.87 -16.52
C LEU A 90 29.32 -20.57 -16.11
N THR A 91 29.53 -19.69 -17.08
CA THR A 91 29.99 -18.32 -16.80
C THR A 91 28.81 -17.55 -16.20
N ILE A 92 28.85 -17.27 -14.90
CA ILE A 92 27.92 -16.30 -14.29
C ILE A 92 28.29 -14.93 -14.85
N ARG A 93 27.52 -14.45 -15.82
CA ARG A 93 27.62 -13.07 -16.29
C ARG A 93 26.99 -12.15 -15.24
N PRO A 94 27.57 -10.98 -14.95
CA PRO A 94 26.88 -9.95 -14.20
C PRO A 94 25.56 -9.63 -14.90
N LEU A 95 24.50 -9.35 -14.13
CA LEU A 95 23.26 -8.78 -14.64
C LEU A 95 23.62 -7.47 -15.36
N GLU A 96 23.65 -7.52 -16.70
CA GLU A 96 23.71 -6.34 -17.53
C GLU A 96 22.44 -5.54 -17.26
N ASN A 97 22.61 -4.36 -16.66
CA ASN A 97 21.59 -3.30 -16.65
C ASN A 97 21.10 -3.15 -18.09
N HIS A 98 19.93 -3.70 -18.38
CA HIS A 98 19.21 -3.39 -19.60
C HIS A 98 18.77 -1.95 -19.46
N ILE A 99 19.60 -1.04 -19.97
CA ILE A 99 19.15 0.27 -20.38
C ILE A 99 18.11 0.00 -21.46
N ILE A 100 16.84 0.03 -21.06
CA ILE A 100 15.73 0.07 -22.00
C ILE A 100 16.01 1.28 -22.90
N LYS A 101 16.20 1.02 -24.20
CA LYS A 101 16.27 2.11 -25.18
C LYS A 101 15.01 2.95 -25.00
N GLN A 102 15.17 4.28 -24.90
CA GLN A 102 14.10 5.27 -24.98
C GLN A 102 13.45 5.24 -26.38
N ASP A 103 12.83 4.13 -26.75
CA ASP A 103 11.78 4.17 -27.76
C ASP A 103 10.60 4.82 -27.03
N SER A 104 10.16 6.00 -27.50
CA SER A 104 9.14 6.77 -26.79
C SER A 104 7.88 5.92 -26.63
N VAL A 105 7.56 5.54 -25.40
CA VAL A 105 6.34 4.84 -25.02
C VAL A 105 5.20 5.87 -25.07
N MET A 106 4.78 6.24 -26.28
CA MET A 106 3.76 7.27 -26.50
C MET A 106 2.44 6.62 -26.84
N GLY A 107 1.41 6.92 -26.04
CA GLY A 107 0.04 6.56 -26.33
C GLY A 107 -0.27 5.08 -26.11
N LEU A 108 0.22 4.47 -25.03
CA LEU A 108 -0.18 3.13 -24.58
C LEU A 108 -1.70 3.00 -24.44
N LEU A 109 -2.37 4.11 -24.16
CA LEU A 109 -3.82 4.18 -23.98
C LEU A 109 -4.55 4.77 -25.20
N SER A 110 -3.84 5.15 -26.26
CA SER A 110 -4.41 5.87 -27.41
C SER A 110 -5.49 5.10 -28.16
N SER A 111 -5.36 3.77 -28.26
CA SER A 111 -6.36 2.90 -28.89
C SER A 111 -7.68 2.77 -28.10
N PHE A 112 -7.67 3.22 -26.84
CA PHE A 112 -8.82 3.17 -25.93
C PHE A 112 -9.44 4.56 -25.69
N ALA A 113 -8.95 5.59 -26.40
CA ALA A 113 -9.47 6.93 -26.26
C ALA A 113 -10.96 7.00 -26.62
N SER A 114 -11.77 7.38 -25.64
CA SER A 114 -13.18 7.71 -25.79
C SER A 114 -13.34 9.12 -26.36
N PRO A 115 -14.42 9.38 -27.14
CA PRO A 115 -14.82 10.75 -27.45
C PRO A 115 -15.35 11.51 -26.23
N LYS A 116 -15.62 10.82 -25.12
CA LYS A 116 -16.08 11.42 -23.87
C LYS A 116 -14.93 11.54 -22.88
N ASN A 117 -14.86 12.69 -22.22
CA ASN A 117 -13.83 12.97 -21.23
C ASN A 117 -14.50 13.33 -19.90
N VAL A 118 -13.97 12.80 -18.81
CA VAL A 118 -14.36 13.20 -17.46
C VAL A 118 -13.59 14.44 -17.02
N GLN A 119 -14.15 15.19 -16.08
CA GLN A 119 -13.38 16.18 -15.32
C GLN A 119 -12.86 15.52 -14.04
N VAL A 120 -11.60 15.78 -13.69
CA VAL A 120 -10.98 15.25 -12.48
C VAL A 120 -10.56 16.41 -11.58
N TYR A 121 -10.84 16.29 -10.28
CA TYR A 121 -10.43 17.27 -9.27
C TYR A 121 -9.77 16.54 -8.10
N ALA A 122 -8.64 17.06 -7.61
CA ALA A 122 -7.95 16.51 -6.44
C ALA A 122 -8.44 17.19 -5.16
N LEU A 123 -8.88 16.40 -4.18
CA LEU A 123 -9.36 16.87 -2.88
C LEU A 123 -8.28 16.58 -1.82
N PRO A 124 -7.66 17.62 -1.22
CA PRO A 124 -6.68 17.44 -0.15
C PRO A 124 -7.41 17.14 1.18
N THR A 125 -7.60 15.86 1.47
CA THR A 125 -8.36 15.35 2.63
C THR A 125 -7.53 15.26 3.92
N GLY A 126 -6.45 16.04 4.00
CA GLY A 126 -5.58 16.13 5.18
C GLY A 126 -4.16 15.66 4.89
N TRP A 127 -3.45 15.30 5.96
CA TRP A 127 -2.11 14.73 5.87
C TRP A 127 -1.78 13.83 7.06
N VAL A 128 -0.79 12.97 6.85
CA VAL A 128 -0.17 12.10 7.85
C VAL A 128 1.36 12.21 7.76
N HIS A 129 2.06 11.68 8.75
CA HIS A 129 3.50 11.51 8.74
C HIS A 129 3.85 10.03 8.58
N LEU A 130 4.65 9.70 7.59
CA LEU A 130 5.11 8.34 7.36
C LEU A 130 6.60 8.24 7.67
N PRO A 131 7.02 7.27 8.50
CA PRO A 131 8.43 6.97 8.69
C PRO A 131 9.11 6.55 7.39
N ASP A 132 10.32 7.06 7.17
CA ASP A 132 11.12 6.76 5.98
C ASP A 132 11.39 5.25 5.87
N LYS A 133 11.69 4.58 6.99
CA LYS A 133 11.87 3.13 7.04
C LYS A 133 10.60 2.33 6.72
N TRP A 134 9.41 2.87 6.96
CA TRP A 134 8.15 2.18 6.61
C TRP A 134 7.90 2.20 5.11
N LEU A 135 8.34 3.26 4.43
CA LEU A 135 8.26 3.40 2.97
C LEU A 135 9.39 2.62 2.26
N PHE A 136 10.61 2.72 2.76
CA PHE A 136 11.80 2.28 2.04
C PHE A 136 12.67 1.31 2.81
N GLU A 137 13.17 0.28 2.13
CA GLU A 137 14.03 -0.73 2.77
C GLU A 137 15.34 -0.13 3.27
N ASP A 138 15.87 0.86 2.54
CA ASP A 138 17.08 1.61 2.90
C ASP A 138 16.80 2.80 3.82
N GLY A 139 15.57 2.93 4.34
CA GLY A 139 15.19 4.04 5.20
C GLY A 139 15.80 3.99 6.60
N ASP A 140 15.79 5.14 7.29
CA ASP A 140 16.36 5.29 8.63
C ASP A 140 15.46 4.66 9.70
N ASP A 141 16.03 3.73 10.47
CA ASP A 141 15.33 2.98 11.54
C ASP A 141 14.86 3.88 12.71
N ASP A 142 15.36 5.12 12.83
CA ASP A 142 14.81 6.11 13.76
C ASP A 142 13.49 6.69 13.23
N ILE A 143 12.42 5.89 13.33
CA ILE A 143 11.09 6.19 12.76
C ILE A 143 10.45 7.49 13.25
N MET A 144 10.86 7.97 14.43
CA MET A 144 10.33 9.20 15.01
C MET A 144 11.03 10.43 14.47
N LYS A 145 12.34 10.31 14.22
CA LYS A 145 13.18 11.39 13.68
C LYS A 145 13.10 11.47 12.17
N ALA A 146 13.10 10.32 11.49
CA ALA A 146 13.09 10.19 10.05
C ALA A 146 11.68 9.86 9.55
N ARG A 147 10.76 10.80 9.72
CA ARG A 147 9.41 10.75 9.13
C ARG A 147 9.11 12.05 8.41
N SER A 148 8.35 11.94 7.33
CA SER A 148 7.97 13.09 6.50
C SER A 148 6.45 13.21 6.45
N ARG A 149 5.96 14.45 6.30
CA ARG A 149 4.55 14.73 6.08
C ARG A 149 4.17 14.36 4.65
N PHE A 150 3.05 13.69 4.47
CA PHE A 150 2.45 13.34 3.19
C PHE A 150 0.99 13.76 3.16
N PRO A 151 0.51 14.35 2.05
CA PRO A 151 -0.90 14.64 1.87
C PRO A 151 -1.71 13.34 1.83
N ASP A 152 -3.01 13.46 1.96
CA ASP A 152 -3.97 12.44 1.59
C ASP A 152 -4.90 13.05 0.52
N TYR A 153 -4.87 12.47 -0.68
CA TYR A 153 -5.68 12.93 -1.81
C TYR A 153 -6.79 11.94 -2.14
N SER A 154 -8.01 12.45 -2.15
CA SER A 154 -9.17 11.85 -2.81
C SER A 154 -9.45 12.55 -4.13
N PHE A 155 -10.30 12.00 -4.99
CA PHE A 155 -10.57 12.59 -6.30
C PHE A 155 -12.05 12.60 -6.67
N LEU A 156 -12.55 13.75 -7.13
CA LEU A 156 -13.88 13.84 -7.73
C LEU A 156 -13.77 13.66 -9.24
N ILE A 157 -14.58 12.75 -9.79
CA ILE A 157 -14.69 12.49 -11.22
C ILE A 157 -16.09 12.88 -11.69
N CYS A 158 -16.19 13.85 -12.59
CA CYS A 158 -17.46 14.29 -13.17
C CYS A 158 -17.59 13.82 -14.62
N ASN A 159 -18.56 12.96 -14.90
CA ASN A 159 -18.84 12.49 -16.26
C ASN A 159 -19.82 13.43 -16.99
N PRO A 160 -19.66 13.66 -18.31
CA PRO A 160 -20.57 14.51 -19.09
C PRO A 160 -22.05 14.08 -19.08
N SER A 161 -22.36 12.84 -18.70
CA SER A 161 -23.73 12.35 -18.50
C SER A 161 -24.41 12.91 -17.24
N GLY A 162 -23.68 13.61 -16.37
CA GLY A 162 -24.14 14.11 -15.08
C GLY A 162 -23.93 13.13 -13.92
N LYS A 163 -23.43 11.92 -14.18
CA LYS A 163 -22.99 10.99 -13.13
C LYS A 163 -21.64 11.43 -12.59
N ASN A 164 -21.53 11.59 -11.28
CA ASN A 164 -20.29 11.98 -10.61
C ASN A 164 -19.93 10.92 -9.59
N ILE A 165 -18.66 10.57 -9.49
CA ILE A 165 -18.17 9.66 -8.45
C ILE A 165 -17.03 10.30 -7.68
N LEU A 166 -16.89 9.86 -6.43
CA LEU A 166 -15.70 10.14 -5.65
C LEU A 166 -14.83 8.87 -5.64
N PHE A 167 -13.54 9.01 -5.92
CA PHE A 167 -12.55 7.96 -5.80
C PHE A 167 -11.71 8.21 -4.54
N ASP A 168 -11.83 7.30 -3.58
CA ASP A 168 -11.51 7.47 -2.15
C ASP A 168 -12.27 8.63 -1.49
N ALA A 169 -12.42 8.59 -0.17
CA ALA A 169 -13.05 9.64 0.62
C ALA A 169 -12.12 10.22 1.70
N GLY A 170 -10.85 9.81 1.67
CA GLY A 170 -9.79 10.34 2.52
C GLY A 170 -9.93 9.93 3.98
N MET A 171 -9.25 10.66 4.86
CA MET A 171 -9.44 10.55 6.30
C MET A 171 -10.73 11.25 6.78
N PRO A 172 -11.43 10.69 7.79
CA PRO A 172 -12.49 11.40 8.48
C PRO A 172 -11.93 12.51 9.38
N LYS A 173 -12.68 13.60 9.57
CA LYS A 173 -12.35 14.63 10.57
C LYS A 173 -12.44 14.12 12.01
N ASP A 174 -13.45 13.30 12.29
CA ASP A 174 -13.64 12.65 13.58
C ASP A 174 -13.01 11.26 13.55
N PHE A 175 -11.94 11.07 14.30
CA PHE A 175 -11.22 9.80 14.36
C PHE A 175 -11.84 8.79 15.34
N ASP A 176 -12.92 9.13 16.04
CA ASP A 176 -13.66 8.16 16.86
C ASP A 176 -14.58 7.27 16.01
N VAL A 177 -14.77 7.61 14.72
CA VAL A 177 -15.58 6.83 13.76
C VAL A 177 -14.79 5.69 13.09
N ILE A 178 -13.48 5.62 13.30
CA ILE A 178 -12.61 4.56 12.77
C ILE A 178 -12.29 3.53 13.87
N PRO A 179 -11.86 2.30 13.52
CA PRO A 179 -11.50 1.30 14.51
C PRO A 179 -10.43 1.80 15.49
N PRO A 180 -10.59 1.62 16.82
CA PRO A 180 -9.68 2.18 17.82
C PRO A 180 -8.22 1.77 17.67
N LEU A 181 -7.94 0.60 17.07
CA LEU A 181 -6.58 0.14 16.83
C LEU A 181 -5.79 1.08 15.93
N ASN A 182 -6.45 1.78 14.98
CA ASN A 182 -5.79 2.78 14.13
C ASN A 182 -5.21 3.94 14.95
N ARG A 183 -5.83 4.28 16.09
CA ARG A 183 -5.38 5.35 16.98
C ARG A 183 -4.10 5.01 17.75
N SER A 184 -3.71 3.73 17.80
CA SER A 184 -2.50 3.29 18.49
C SER A 184 -1.21 3.88 17.89
N ILE A 185 -1.25 4.29 16.62
CA ILE A 185 -0.13 4.87 15.89
C ILE A 185 -0.26 6.39 15.65
N ASP A 186 -1.24 7.06 16.27
CA ASP A 186 -1.44 8.52 16.10
C ASP A 186 -0.20 9.34 16.46
N HIS A 187 0.60 8.89 17.43
CA HIS A 187 1.84 9.55 17.83
C HIS A 187 2.94 9.47 16.76
N ILE A 188 2.82 8.55 15.79
CA ILE A 188 3.73 8.41 14.65
C ILE A 188 3.16 9.18 13.45
N PHE A 189 1.89 8.95 13.14
CA PHE A 189 1.22 9.51 11.96
C PHE A 189 0.84 10.97 12.13
N GLU A 190 0.49 11.40 13.35
CA GLU A 190 -0.02 12.74 13.64
C GLU A 190 -1.05 13.20 12.59
N PRO A 191 -2.14 12.43 12.37
CA PRO A 191 -3.09 12.71 11.31
C PRO A 191 -3.78 14.05 11.58
N TYR A 192 -3.97 14.83 10.52
CA TYR A 192 -4.64 16.12 10.60
C TYR A 192 -5.51 16.37 9.38
N VAL A 193 -6.80 16.66 9.64
CA VAL A 193 -7.82 16.83 8.61
C VAL A 193 -8.51 18.19 8.84
N PRO A 194 -8.09 19.26 8.13
CA PRO A 194 -8.75 20.56 8.26
C PRO A 194 -10.14 20.57 7.62
N LYS A 195 -10.33 19.78 6.55
CA LYS A 195 -11.58 19.56 5.82
C LYS A 195 -11.60 18.12 5.33
N ASP A 196 -12.68 17.39 5.57
CA ASP A 196 -12.87 16.07 4.96
C ASP A 196 -13.43 16.19 3.54
N ALA A 197 -13.59 15.05 2.86
CA ALA A 197 -14.16 15.02 1.52
C ALA A 197 -15.54 15.69 1.44
N ARG A 198 -16.39 15.58 2.47
CA ARG A 198 -17.73 16.17 2.45
C ARG A 198 -17.68 17.68 2.57
N ASP A 199 -16.83 18.22 3.42
CA ASP A 199 -16.58 19.67 3.50
C ASP A 199 -16.10 20.21 2.16
N LEU A 200 -15.07 19.58 1.58
CA LEU A 200 -14.47 19.99 0.31
C LEU A 200 -15.50 19.98 -0.82
N LEU A 201 -16.25 18.89 -0.99
CA LEU A 201 -17.29 18.80 -2.01
C LEU A 201 -18.37 19.90 -1.87
N SER A 202 -18.65 20.34 -0.64
CA SER A 202 -19.63 21.41 -0.38
C SER A 202 -19.14 22.80 -0.83
N GLU A 203 -17.87 22.96 -1.17
CA GLU A 203 -17.28 24.22 -1.63
C GLU A 203 -17.35 24.42 -3.15
N GLY A 204 -17.69 23.37 -3.90
CA GLY A 204 -17.82 23.46 -5.34
C GLY A 204 -19.22 23.12 -5.85
N PRO A 205 -19.36 22.92 -7.17
CA PRO A 205 -20.67 22.89 -7.80
C PRO A 205 -21.42 21.57 -7.65
N ILE A 206 -20.75 20.52 -7.16
CA ILE A 206 -21.32 19.17 -7.05
C ILE A 206 -21.73 18.93 -5.59
N SER A 207 -23.04 18.77 -5.37
CA SER A 207 -23.53 18.40 -4.03
C SER A 207 -22.97 17.04 -3.61
N PRO A 208 -22.44 16.88 -2.38
CA PRO A 208 -22.00 15.59 -1.85
C PRO A 208 -23.11 14.52 -1.91
N ASP A 209 -24.38 14.93 -1.79
CA ASP A 209 -25.53 14.02 -1.78
C ASP A 209 -25.98 13.62 -3.20
N SER A 210 -25.34 14.16 -4.24
CA SER A 210 -25.63 13.88 -5.65
C SER A 210 -24.66 12.89 -6.31
N LEU A 211 -23.68 12.39 -5.54
CA LEU A 211 -22.74 11.38 -6.03
C LEU A 211 -23.47 10.11 -6.45
N SER A 212 -23.02 9.53 -7.55
CA SER A 212 -23.52 8.24 -8.05
C SER A 212 -22.92 7.06 -7.28
N ALA A 213 -21.67 7.21 -6.81
CA ALA A 213 -20.96 6.23 -5.99
C ALA A 213 -19.72 6.86 -5.34
N ILE A 214 -19.21 6.19 -4.32
CA ILE A 214 -17.84 6.31 -3.81
C ILE A 214 -17.12 5.01 -4.15
N VAL A 215 -16.09 5.09 -4.99
CA VAL A 215 -15.22 3.96 -5.34
C VAL A 215 -13.99 4.05 -4.46
N LEU A 216 -13.70 2.99 -3.71
CA LEU A 216 -12.55 2.94 -2.83
C LEU A 216 -11.41 2.18 -3.51
N SER A 217 -10.22 2.78 -3.54
CA SER A 217 -8.97 2.10 -3.88
C SER A 217 -8.79 0.91 -2.95
N HIS A 218 -9.02 1.11 -1.65
CA HIS A 218 -9.07 0.09 -0.62
C HIS A 218 -9.71 0.64 0.67
N ILE A 219 -9.72 -0.14 1.76
CA ILE A 219 -10.54 0.14 2.95
C ILE A 219 -9.73 0.51 4.22
N HIS A 220 -8.52 1.05 4.08
CA HIS A 220 -7.84 1.67 5.23
C HIS A 220 -8.52 2.97 5.64
N PHE A 221 -8.26 3.40 6.88
CA PHE A 221 -9.01 4.49 7.55
C PHE A 221 -8.87 5.84 6.84
N ASP A 222 -7.76 6.04 6.13
CA ASP A 222 -7.39 7.21 5.35
C ASP A 222 -7.92 7.19 3.91
N HIS A 223 -8.72 6.19 3.52
CA HIS A 223 -9.35 6.13 2.21
C HIS A 223 -10.88 6.08 2.26
N ILE A 224 -11.48 5.75 3.41
CA ILE A 224 -12.93 5.50 3.53
C ILE A 224 -13.77 6.71 3.95
N GLY A 225 -13.13 7.78 4.45
CA GLY A 225 -13.77 8.93 5.06
C GLY A 225 -14.60 8.57 6.30
N ASP A 226 -15.66 9.34 6.55
CA ASP A 226 -16.73 8.93 7.47
C ASP A 226 -17.95 8.47 6.65
N PRO A 227 -18.20 7.15 6.53
CA PRO A 227 -19.33 6.63 5.77
C PRO A 227 -20.70 7.09 6.28
N SER A 228 -20.81 7.53 7.54
CA SER A 228 -22.06 8.05 8.10
C SER A 228 -22.49 9.37 7.46
N THR A 229 -21.52 10.12 6.91
CA THR A 229 -21.76 11.38 6.20
C THR A 229 -22.21 11.19 4.75
N PHE A 230 -22.15 9.96 4.22
CA PHE A 230 -22.64 9.58 2.89
C PHE A 230 -23.67 8.44 2.99
N PRO A 231 -24.79 8.61 3.72
CA PRO A 231 -25.68 7.50 4.08
C PRO A 231 -26.38 6.86 2.87
N ASN A 232 -26.64 7.64 1.82
CA ASN A 232 -27.36 7.17 0.63
C ASN A 232 -26.43 6.85 -0.55
N ILE A 233 -25.14 7.15 -0.46
CA ILE A 233 -24.21 6.99 -1.58
C ILE A 233 -23.66 5.55 -1.58
N PRO A 234 -23.76 4.81 -2.69
CA PRO A 234 -23.20 3.46 -2.79
C PRO A 234 -21.69 3.48 -2.63
N TYR A 235 -21.15 2.51 -1.88
CA TYR A 235 -19.71 2.27 -1.77
C TYR A 235 -19.31 1.07 -2.63
N ILE A 236 -18.21 1.19 -3.36
CA ILE A 236 -17.73 0.16 -4.29
C ILE A 236 -16.27 -0.15 -4.02
N THR A 237 -15.91 -1.42 -3.92
CA THR A 237 -14.52 -1.88 -3.76
C THR A 237 -14.14 -2.93 -4.82
N GLY A 238 -12.84 -3.18 -4.96
CA GLY A 238 -12.33 -4.26 -5.80
C GLY A 238 -12.66 -5.65 -5.26
N PRO A 239 -12.55 -6.70 -6.10
CA PRO A 239 -12.85 -8.07 -5.67
C PRO A 239 -11.83 -8.60 -4.65
N GLY A 240 -12.30 -9.28 -3.61
CA GLY A 240 -11.48 -9.85 -2.53
C GLY A 240 -11.41 -8.99 -1.27
N THR A 241 -11.98 -7.77 -1.28
CA THR A 241 -11.96 -6.86 -0.13
C THR A 241 -12.64 -7.47 1.10
N LYS A 242 -13.86 -8.01 1.00
CA LYS A 242 -14.57 -8.61 2.14
C LYS A 242 -13.83 -9.81 2.72
N GLU A 243 -13.29 -10.68 1.87
CA GLU A 243 -12.56 -11.87 2.32
C GLU A 243 -11.32 -11.49 3.12
N ALA A 244 -10.60 -10.44 2.69
CA ALA A 244 -9.40 -9.96 3.38
C ALA A 244 -9.72 -9.18 4.66
N ALA A 245 -10.83 -8.45 4.69
CA ALA A 245 -11.19 -7.57 5.79
C ALA A 245 -11.82 -8.30 6.99
N LEU A 246 -12.54 -9.40 6.74
CA LEU A 246 -13.40 -10.04 7.73
C LEU A 246 -12.67 -11.15 8.52
N PRO A 247 -12.91 -11.27 9.84
CA PRO A 247 -13.79 -10.42 10.66
C PRO A 247 -13.17 -9.03 10.94
N ALA A 248 -13.97 -7.98 10.69
CA ALA A 248 -13.60 -6.58 10.88
C ALA A 248 -14.11 -6.03 12.22
N TYR A 249 -13.73 -4.81 12.58
CA TYR A 249 -14.25 -4.13 13.78
C TYR A 249 -15.76 -3.85 13.63
N PRO A 250 -16.59 -4.00 14.68
CA PRO A 250 -16.24 -4.37 16.06
C PRO A 250 -16.21 -5.88 16.35
N THR A 251 -16.63 -6.73 15.41
CA THR A 251 -16.62 -8.21 15.59
C THR A 251 -15.22 -8.72 15.95
N ASN A 252 -14.19 -8.15 15.35
CA ASN A 252 -12.80 -8.31 15.76
C ASN A 252 -12.27 -6.98 16.33
N PRO A 253 -12.05 -6.86 17.66
CA PRO A 253 -11.56 -5.62 18.26
C PRO A 253 -10.11 -5.29 17.89
N ASN A 254 -9.35 -6.25 17.33
CA ASN A 254 -7.98 -6.07 16.88
C ASN A 254 -7.90 -5.84 15.36
N SER A 255 -9.01 -5.52 14.68
CA SER A 255 -9.01 -5.16 13.27
C SER A 255 -8.87 -3.65 13.10
N THR A 256 -8.06 -3.25 12.11
CA THR A 256 -7.98 -1.87 11.62
C THR A 256 -9.07 -1.54 10.59
N MET A 257 -9.83 -2.55 10.13
CA MET A 257 -10.88 -2.41 9.11
C MET A 257 -12.25 -2.15 9.76
N LEU A 258 -13.02 -1.23 9.18
CA LEU A 258 -14.35 -0.87 9.66
C LEU A 258 -15.42 -1.80 9.06
N GLY A 259 -15.96 -2.72 9.85
CA GLY A 259 -16.96 -3.70 9.40
C GLY A 259 -18.30 -3.09 9.00
N SER A 260 -18.72 -2.02 9.69
CA SER A 260 -19.98 -1.33 9.41
C SER A 260 -20.06 -0.74 8.00
N LEU A 261 -18.91 -0.47 7.34
CA LEU A 261 -18.85 -0.09 5.92
C LEU A 261 -19.26 -1.25 5.00
N LEU A 262 -18.79 -2.47 5.29
CA LEU A 262 -19.00 -3.67 4.49
C LEU A 262 -20.39 -4.28 4.65
N ASP A 263 -21.04 -3.98 5.78
CA ASP A 263 -22.37 -4.45 6.16
C ASP A 263 -23.50 -3.55 5.62
N ARG A 264 -23.16 -2.42 4.97
CA ARG A 264 -24.17 -1.50 4.42
C ARG A 264 -24.96 -2.17 3.29
N ASP A 265 -26.26 -1.90 3.25
CA ASP A 265 -27.14 -2.36 2.17
C ASP A 265 -26.71 -1.85 0.78
N ASN A 266 -26.06 -0.68 0.74
CA ASN A 266 -25.60 -0.03 -0.48
C ASN A 266 -24.09 -0.22 -0.74
N TYR A 267 -23.43 -1.15 -0.05
CA TYR A 267 -22.07 -1.57 -0.37
C TYR A 267 -22.10 -2.64 -1.48
N THR A 268 -21.21 -2.49 -2.47
CA THR A 268 -21.00 -3.46 -3.53
C THR A 268 -19.51 -3.80 -3.65
N GLU A 269 -19.19 -5.08 -3.67
CA GLU A 269 -17.86 -5.54 -4.07
C GLU A 269 -17.93 -6.00 -5.52
N LEU A 270 -17.03 -5.47 -6.37
CA LEU A 270 -16.92 -5.94 -7.75
C LEU A 270 -16.60 -7.44 -7.79
N SER A 271 -17.03 -8.12 -8.85
CA SER A 271 -16.92 -9.56 -8.99
C SER A 271 -16.11 -9.94 -10.23
N TRP A 272 -15.16 -10.86 -10.04
CA TRP A 272 -14.42 -11.48 -11.15
C TRP A 272 -15.30 -12.21 -12.17
N THR A 273 -16.49 -12.66 -11.76
CA THR A 273 -17.35 -13.52 -12.61
C THR A 273 -18.63 -12.84 -13.07
N LYS A 274 -19.11 -11.81 -12.36
CA LYS A 274 -20.35 -11.11 -12.70
C LYS A 274 -20.12 -9.79 -13.44
N ASP A 275 -19.01 -9.11 -13.14
CA ASP A 275 -18.67 -7.85 -13.79
C ASP A 275 -17.80 -8.09 -15.02
N ARG A 276 -17.87 -7.15 -15.95
CA ARG A 276 -17.05 -7.21 -17.16
C ARG A 276 -15.66 -6.64 -16.86
N TRP A 277 -14.65 -7.42 -17.22
CA TRP A 277 -13.25 -7.05 -17.16
C TRP A 277 -12.62 -7.16 -18.54
N THR A 278 -11.78 -6.20 -18.90
CA THR A 278 -11.00 -6.18 -20.13
C THR A 278 -9.53 -5.93 -19.84
N GLU A 279 -8.67 -6.20 -20.81
CA GLU A 279 -7.25 -5.85 -20.73
C GLU A 279 -7.03 -4.43 -21.28
N LEU A 280 -6.13 -3.67 -20.65
CA LEU A 280 -5.70 -2.35 -21.12
C LEU A 280 -4.27 -2.09 -20.64
N GLY A 281 -3.38 -1.81 -21.60
CA GLY A 281 -1.95 -1.65 -21.33
C GLY A 281 -1.37 -2.85 -20.56
N PRO A 282 -0.66 -2.63 -19.44
CA PRO A 282 -0.10 -3.71 -18.62
C PRO A 282 -1.11 -4.39 -17.68
N PHE A 283 -2.38 -3.96 -17.68
CA PHE A 283 -3.41 -4.43 -16.76
C PHE A 283 -4.33 -5.44 -17.42
N SER A 284 -4.52 -6.58 -16.73
CA SER A 284 -5.35 -7.69 -17.22
C SER A 284 -6.82 -7.56 -16.82
N HIS A 285 -7.12 -6.76 -15.80
CA HIS A 285 -8.47 -6.55 -15.30
C HIS A 285 -8.76 -5.07 -15.14
N VAL A 286 -9.47 -4.55 -16.13
CA VAL A 286 -9.95 -3.17 -16.20
C VAL A 286 -11.46 -3.16 -16.37
N HIS A 287 -12.15 -2.43 -15.50
CA HIS A 287 -13.60 -2.32 -15.47
C HIS A 287 -14.05 -0.90 -15.83
N ASP A 288 -14.77 -0.75 -16.94
CA ASP A 288 -15.34 0.54 -17.37
C ASP A 288 -16.58 0.88 -16.52
N PHE A 289 -16.41 1.82 -15.59
CA PHE A 289 -17.44 2.15 -14.60
C PHE A 289 -18.66 2.84 -15.23
N PHE A 290 -18.43 3.76 -16.17
CA PHE A 290 -19.51 4.50 -16.83
C PHE A 290 -20.07 3.76 -18.06
N GLY A 291 -19.33 2.77 -18.57
CA GLY A 291 -19.66 2.03 -19.79
C GLY A 291 -19.45 2.84 -21.07
N ASP A 292 -18.67 3.92 -20.99
CA ASP A 292 -18.41 4.82 -22.10
C ASP A 292 -16.92 5.11 -22.35
N GLY A 293 -16.04 4.36 -21.71
CA GLY A 293 -14.59 4.40 -21.87
C GLY A 293 -13.91 5.62 -21.24
N SER A 294 -14.61 6.44 -20.45
CA SER A 294 -14.05 7.68 -19.90
C SER A 294 -13.46 7.54 -18.49
N PHE A 295 -13.83 6.49 -17.74
CA PHE A 295 -13.25 6.16 -16.44
C PHE A 295 -13.26 4.66 -16.19
N PHE A 296 -12.13 4.14 -15.72
CA PHE A 296 -11.95 2.72 -15.41
C PHE A 296 -11.48 2.51 -13.98
N ILE A 297 -11.95 1.40 -13.39
CA ILE A 297 -11.43 0.82 -12.15
C ILE A 297 -10.46 -0.30 -12.57
N VAL A 298 -9.23 -0.27 -12.07
CA VAL A 298 -8.15 -1.17 -12.51
C VAL A 298 -7.61 -1.96 -11.33
N ASP A 299 -7.59 -3.28 -11.45
CA ASP A 299 -7.05 -4.19 -10.45
C ASP A 299 -5.53 -3.98 -10.25
N THR A 300 -5.14 -3.67 -9.01
CA THR A 300 -3.75 -3.43 -8.60
C THR A 300 -3.48 -3.99 -7.21
N PRO A 301 -3.57 -5.33 -7.04
CA PRO A 301 -3.45 -5.95 -5.74
C PRO A 301 -2.02 -5.83 -5.20
N GLY A 302 -1.87 -6.14 -3.91
CA GLY A 302 -0.58 -6.22 -3.24
C GLY A 302 -0.58 -5.45 -1.93
N HIS A 303 -0.98 -4.17 -1.96
CA HIS A 303 -1.19 -3.38 -0.74
C HIS A 303 -2.22 -4.05 0.17
N LEU A 304 -3.42 -4.24 -0.38
CA LEU A 304 -4.46 -5.10 0.13
C LEU A 304 -5.02 -5.97 -1.01
N PRO A 305 -5.57 -7.16 -0.71
CA PRO A 305 -6.48 -7.83 -1.64
C PRO A 305 -7.67 -6.92 -1.97
N GLY A 306 -8.03 -6.85 -3.25
CA GLY A 306 -9.06 -5.95 -3.76
C GLY A 306 -8.62 -4.50 -3.92
N HIS A 307 -7.32 -4.18 -3.79
CA HIS A 307 -6.82 -2.85 -4.10
C HIS A 307 -7.00 -2.52 -5.60
N VAL A 308 -7.51 -1.33 -5.90
CA VAL A 308 -7.72 -0.82 -7.25
C VAL A 308 -7.16 0.60 -7.43
N ILE A 309 -6.82 0.97 -8.66
CA ILE A 309 -6.57 2.36 -9.06
C ILE A 309 -7.71 2.86 -9.96
N GLY A 310 -7.87 4.18 -10.02
CA GLY A 310 -8.72 4.83 -11.02
C GLY A 310 -7.92 5.23 -12.24
N LEU A 311 -8.48 5.07 -13.44
CA LEU A 311 -7.91 5.56 -14.70
C LEU A 311 -8.94 6.42 -15.42
N ALA A 312 -8.70 7.72 -15.45
CA ALA A 312 -9.62 8.74 -15.97
C ALA A 312 -9.10 9.35 -17.27
N GLN A 313 -9.95 9.41 -18.30
CA GLN A 313 -9.63 10.16 -19.52
C GLN A 313 -10.12 11.60 -19.43
N THR A 314 -9.18 12.55 -19.43
CA THR A 314 -9.47 13.99 -19.32
C THR A 314 -9.47 14.73 -20.65
N LYS A 315 -8.77 14.20 -21.66
CA LYS A 315 -8.81 14.55 -23.09
C LYS A 315 -8.45 13.31 -23.95
N PRO A 316 -8.63 13.32 -25.29
CA PRO A 316 -8.27 12.17 -26.15
C PRO A 316 -6.86 11.62 -25.95
N ASP A 317 -5.89 12.48 -25.64
CA ASP A 317 -4.47 12.16 -25.40
C ASP A 317 -4.01 12.58 -23.99
N GLU A 318 -4.93 12.58 -23.02
CA GLU A 318 -4.67 13.02 -21.66
C GLU A 318 -5.41 12.13 -20.65
N TRP A 319 -4.65 11.46 -19.80
CA TRP A 319 -5.12 10.49 -18.81
C TRP A 319 -4.58 10.82 -17.42
N VAL A 320 -5.41 10.62 -16.40
CA VAL A 320 -5.00 10.73 -15.00
C VAL A 320 -5.20 9.39 -14.32
N ILE A 321 -4.17 8.90 -13.65
CA ILE A 321 -4.25 7.74 -12.75
C ILE A 321 -4.39 8.22 -11.32
N LEU A 322 -5.36 7.64 -10.62
CA LEU A 322 -5.67 7.86 -9.21
C LEU A 322 -5.12 6.65 -8.46
N GLY A 323 -3.92 6.80 -7.90
CA GLY A 323 -3.05 5.68 -7.53
C GLY A 323 -3.42 4.93 -6.25
N GLY A 324 -4.22 5.54 -5.36
CA GLY A 324 -4.41 5.03 -4.01
C GLY A 324 -3.06 4.70 -3.37
N ASP A 325 -3.02 3.53 -2.71
CA ASP A 325 -1.83 2.95 -2.10
C ASP A 325 -1.19 1.84 -2.95
N CYS A 326 -1.48 1.78 -4.25
CA CYS A 326 -0.68 0.98 -5.17
C CYS A 326 0.80 1.37 -5.02
N CYS A 327 1.05 2.66 -4.76
CA CYS A 327 2.36 3.19 -4.44
C CYS A 327 2.25 4.39 -3.51
N HIS A 328 2.94 4.37 -2.37
CA HIS A 328 2.87 5.45 -1.37
C HIS A 328 3.80 6.63 -1.66
N HIS A 329 4.79 6.48 -2.56
CA HIS A 329 5.80 7.51 -2.77
C HIS A 329 6.39 7.50 -4.18
N ARG A 330 6.68 8.70 -4.72
CA ARG A 330 7.25 8.86 -6.07
C ARG A 330 8.57 8.10 -6.27
N ALA A 331 9.41 8.02 -5.23
CA ALA A 331 10.67 7.28 -5.26
C ALA A 331 10.49 5.74 -5.38
N LEU A 332 9.38 5.19 -4.89
CA LEU A 332 9.01 3.79 -5.15
C LEU A 332 8.52 3.64 -6.59
N LEU A 333 7.66 4.57 -7.03
CA LEU A 333 7.09 4.56 -8.37
C LEU A 333 8.17 4.67 -9.45
N ASN A 334 9.14 5.57 -9.33
CA ASN A 334 10.23 5.71 -10.30
C ASN A 334 11.36 4.67 -10.13
N GLY A 335 11.32 3.87 -9.06
CA GLY A 335 12.30 2.81 -8.77
C GLY A 335 13.63 3.30 -8.20
N SER A 336 13.74 4.57 -7.82
CA SER A 336 14.95 5.12 -7.20
C SER A 336 15.19 4.58 -5.79
N ARG A 337 14.13 4.14 -5.09
CA ARG A 337 14.22 3.45 -3.79
C ARG A 337 13.36 2.20 -3.80
N GLN A 338 13.72 1.25 -2.95
CA GLN A 338 13.05 -0.06 -2.85
C GLN A 338 11.99 -0.05 -1.76
N VAL A 339 10.88 -0.76 -2.01
CA VAL A 339 9.81 -0.96 -1.04
C VAL A 339 10.36 -1.59 0.24
N SER A 340 9.99 -1.04 1.40
CA SER A 340 10.35 -1.64 2.68
C SER A 340 9.72 -3.03 2.84
N LEU A 341 10.57 -4.00 3.15
CA LEU A 341 10.19 -5.38 3.48
C LEU A 341 10.15 -5.59 5.00
N THR A 342 10.88 -4.76 5.75
CA THR A 342 11.18 -5.00 7.16
C THR A 342 10.83 -3.84 8.09
N GLY A 343 10.39 -2.70 7.55
CA GLY A 343 10.30 -1.47 8.32
C GLY A 343 9.07 -1.30 9.20
N CYS A 344 7.96 -1.99 8.89
CA CYS A 344 6.71 -1.84 9.62
C CYS A 344 6.68 -2.69 10.90
N PRO A 345 5.79 -2.37 11.86
CA PRO A 345 5.63 -3.15 13.09
C PRO A 345 5.51 -4.66 12.82
N GLY A 346 6.32 -5.45 13.54
CA GLY A 346 6.41 -6.90 13.31
C GLY A 346 7.44 -7.31 12.25
N GLY A 347 8.21 -6.36 11.70
CA GLY A 347 9.26 -6.63 10.71
C GLY A 347 8.67 -6.91 9.32
N THR A 348 7.62 -6.18 8.95
CA THR A 348 6.85 -6.39 7.72
C THR A 348 6.91 -5.18 6.78
N SER A 349 6.20 -5.28 5.65
CA SER A 349 5.93 -4.18 4.72
C SER A 349 4.60 -3.48 5.06
N MET A 350 4.38 -2.29 4.50
CA MET A 350 3.04 -1.67 4.44
C MET A 350 2.09 -2.41 3.49
N HIS A 351 2.64 -3.23 2.59
CA HIS A 351 1.86 -4.05 1.67
C HIS A 351 1.66 -5.47 2.22
N THR A 352 0.43 -5.97 2.18
CA THR A 352 0.07 -7.33 2.63
C THR A 352 0.77 -8.42 1.83
N ASP A 353 0.87 -8.26 0.51
CA ASP A 353 1.69 -9.08 -0.38
C ASP A 353 2.65 -8.18 -1.15
N THR A 354 3.86 -8.03 -0.60
CA THR A 354 4.87 -7.11 -1.12
C THR A 354 5.36 -7.53 -2.52
N ALA A 355 5.42 -8.83 -2.82
CA ALA A 355 5.87 -9.30 -4.13
C ALA A 355 4.84 -8.99 -5.22
N VAL A 356 3.55 -9.09 -4.89
CA VAL A 356 2.46 -8.66 -5.79
C VAL A 356 2.41 -7.14 -5.90
N ALA A 357 2.58 -6.41 -4.79
CA ALA A 357 2.62 -4.95 -4.80
C ALA A 357 3.73 -4.40 -5.71
N ILE A 358 4.95 -4.95 -5.64
CA ILE A 358 6.06 -4.56 -6.50
C ILE A 358 5.69 -4.73 -7.99
N LYS A 359 5.02 -5.82 -8.37
CA LYS A 359 4.55 -6.00 -9.75
C LYS A 359 3.49 -4.97 -10.15
N SER A 360 2.56 -4.62 -9.24
CA SER A 360 1.58 -3.56 -9.49
C SER A 360 2.26 -2.20 -9.67
N ILE A 361 3.27 -1.89 -8.86
CA ILE A 361 4.10 -0.67 -8.99
C ILE A 361 4.85 -0.65 -10.32
N GLU A 362 5.42 -1.78 -10.77
CA GLU A 362 6.11 -1.89 -12.06
C GLU A 362 5.18 -1.59 -13.24
N LYS A 363 3.95 -2.12 -13.23
CA LYS A 363 2.93 -1.81 -14.24
C LYS A 363 2.55 -0.33 -14.23
N LEU A 364 2.40 0.25 -13.04
CA LEU A 364 2.11 1.68 -12.90
C LEU A 364 3.28 2.55 -13.36
N ARG A 365 4.52 2.12 -13.12
CA ARG A 365 5.74 2.78 -13.59
C ARG A 365 5.83 2.79 -15.12
N GLU A 366 5.42 1.72 -15.79
CA GLU A 366 5.34 1.69 -17.26
C GLU A 366 4.41 2.78 -17.79
N LEU A 367 3.26 3.00 -17.16
CA LEU A 367 2.36 4.09 -17.54
C LEU A 367 2.88 5.49 -17.14
N ASP A 368 3.56 5.65 -16.00
CA ASP A 368 4.15 6.94 -15.59
C ASP A 368 5.24 7.45 -16.57
N GLN A 369 5.74 6.57 -17.46
CA GLN A 369 6.67 6.93 -18.53
C GLN A 369 5.97 7.44 -19.80
N ASP A 370 4.66 7.23 -19.95
CA ASP A 370 3.88 7.72 -21.08
C ASP A 370 3.53 9.21 -20.87
N GLU A 371 3.92 10.08 -21.81
CA GLU A 371 3.68 11.53 -21.68
C GLU A 371 2.20 11.92 -21.77
N THR A 372 1.32 10.98 -22.12
CA THR A 372 -0.14 11.15 -22.12
C THR A 372 -0.78 10.76 -20.78
N VAL A 373 0.01 10.26 -19.82
CA VAL A 373 -0.47 9.81 -18.51
C VAL A 373 0.16 10.62 -17.38
N PHE A 374 -0.68 11.08 -16.45
CA PHE A 374 -0.26 11.66 -15.18
C PHE A 374 -0.69 10.73 -14.04
N VAL A 375 0.28 10.19 -13.29
CA VAL A 375 0.01 9.42 -12.07
C VAL A 375 -0.06 10.34 -10.86
N ALA A 376 -1.23 10.45 -10.25
CA ALA A 376 -1.45 11.12 -8.96
C ALA A 376 -1.62 10.06 -7.85
N LEU A 377 -0.66 9.98 -6.93
CA LEU A 377 -0.74 9.07 -5.77
C LEU A 377 -1.40 9.81 -4.60
N SER A 378 -2.08 9.07 -3.71
CA SER A 378 -2.75 9.66 -2.55
C SER A 378 -1.76 10.37 -1.61
N HIS A 379 -0.56 9.81 -1.46
CA HIS A 379 0.48 10.30 -0.55
C HIS A 379 1.70 10.92 -1.26
N ASP A 380 1.51 11.61 -2.40
CA ASP A 380 2.62 12.25 -3.11
C ASP A 380 2.82 13.72 -2.70
N ALA A 381 3.71 13.94 -1.72
CA ALA A 381 4.10 15.28 -1.27
C ALA A 381 4.74 16.14 -2.37
N SER A 382 5.20 15.56 -3.50
CA SER A 382 5.74 16.36 -4.60
C SER A 382 4.65 17.14 -5.37
N LEU A 383 3.38 16.78 -5.20
CA LEU A 383 2.22 17.44 -5.79
C LEU A 383 1.78 18.68 -5.01
N GLU A 384 2.04 18.73 -3.69
CA GLU A 384 1.61 19.83 -2.82
C GLU A 384 2.13 21.18 -3.33
N GLY A 385 1.21 22.15 -3.48
CA GLY A 385 1.51 23.49 -3.97
C GLY A 385 1.85 23.59 -5.46
N LYS A 386 1.76 22.49 -6.22
CA LYS A 386 1.98 22.45 -7.68
C LYS A 386 0.75 21.98 -8.43
N MET A 387 0.19 20.84 -8.03
CA MET A 387 -1.03 20.30 -8.63
C MET A 387 -2.23 21.19 -8.23
N PRO A 388 -3.13 21.54 -9.17
CA PRO A 388 -4.37 22.23 -8.84
C PRO A 388 -5.21 21.39 -7.88
N GLU A 389 -5.66 22.00 -6.79
CA GLU A 389 -6.54 21.38 -5.79
C GLU A 389 -7.98 21.90 -5.95
N TYR A 390 -8.94 21.09 -5.48
CA TYR A 390 -10.36 21.40 -5.54
C TYR A 390 -10.66 22.81 -5.01
N PRO A 391 -11.48 23.61 -5.71
CA PRO A 391 -12.34 23.26 -6.84
C PRO A 391 -11.72 23.42 -8.24
N GLN A 392 -10.39 23.50 -8.35
CA GLN A 392 -9.73 23.60 -9.66
C GLN A 392 -9.63 22.25 -10.36
N CYS A 393 -9.97 22.22 -11.64
CA CYS A 393 -9.96 21.01 -12.46
C CYS A 393 -8.52 20.67 -12.89
N LEU A 394 -8.17 19.39 -12.87
CA LEU A 394 -6.86 18.88 -13.33
C LEU A 394 -6.75 18.81 -14.85
N ASN A 395 -7.88 18.78 -15.57
CA ASN A 395 -7.89 18.64 -17.03
C ASN A 395 -7.04 19.74 -17.69
N GLY A 396 -6.32 19.38 -18.75
CA GLY A 396 -5.32 20.24 -19.36
C GLY A 396 -3.96 20.20 -18.67
N TRP A 397 -3.73 19.26 -17.74
CA TRP A 397 -2.45 19.13 -17.03
C TRP A 397 -1.26 18.99 -17.98
N ARG A 398 -1.45 18.31 -19.12
CA ARG A 398 -0.34 18.00 -20.05
C ARG A 398 0.30 19.25 -20.66
N GLU A 399 -0.49 20.31 -20.83
CA GLU A 399 -0.05 21.60 -21.38
C GLU A 399 0.22 22.63 -20.27
N SER A 400 0.13 22.22 -19.01
CA SER A 400 0.22 23.13 -17.87
C SER A 400 1.66 23.42 -17.46
N ALA A 401 1.90 24.65 -17.02
CA ALA A 401 3.21 25.07 -16.56
C ALA A 401 3.68 24.32 -15.30
N TRP A 402 2.75 23.93 -14.41
CA TRP A 402 3.08 23.21 -13.19
C TRP A 402 3.59 21.80 -13.50
N TRP A 403 2.92 21.10 -14.42
CA TRP A 403 3.33 19.77 -14.84
C TRP A 403 4.67 19.78 -15.57
N ASP A 404 4.85 20.74 -16.49
CA ASP A 404 6.12 20.96 -17.18
C ASP A 404 7.29 21.20 -16.20
N SER A 405 7.05 21.95 -15.12
CA SER A 405 8.05 22.14 -14.05
C SER A 405 8.38 20.82 -13.36
N MET A 406 7.35 20.08 -12.94
CA MET A 406 7.51 18.80 -12.26
C MET A 406 8.26 17.78 -13.13
N ARG A 407 7.97 17.71 -14.43
CA ARG A 407 8.69 16.82 -15.35
C ARG A 407 10.17 17.17 -15.45
N ARG A 408 10.52 18.45 -15.54
CA ARG A 408 11.93 18.89 -15.56
C ARG A 408 12.65 18.55 -14.26
N GLU A 409 12.02 18.76 -13.12
CA GLU A 409 12.58 18.39 -11.80
C GLU A 409 12.86 16.88 -11.72
N ARG A 410 11.92 16.05 -12.21
CA ARG A 410 12.09 14.59 -12.28
C ARG A 410 13.31 14.21 -13.14
N MET A 411 13.44 14.78 -14.33
CA MET A 411 14.58 14.48 -15.23
C MET A 411 15.93 14.87 -14.62
N GLN A 412 15.98 15.98 -13.87
CA GLN A 412 17.20 16.41 -13.18
C GLN A 412 17.56 15.47 -12.03
N SER A 413 16.58 14.98 -11.28
CA SER A 413 16.81 14.03 -10.18
C SER A 413 17.34 12.66 -10.65
N THR A 414 17.02 12.24 -11.88
CA THR A 414 17.52 10.99 -12.47
C THR A 414 18.90 11.09 -13.10
N ALA A 415 19.41 12.31 -13.31
CA ALA A 415 20.71 12.57 -13.93
C ALA A 415 21.83 12.82 -12.91
N ALA A 416 21.48 13.02 -11.64
CA ALA A 416 22.37 13.18 -10.49
C ALA A 416 22.52 11.83 -9.76
#